data_AF-A0A2D5SXM8-F1
#
_entry.id   AF-A0A2D5SXM8-F1
#
_cell.length_a   1.000
_cell.length_b   1.000
_cell.length_c   1.000
_cell.angle_alpha   90.00
_cell.angle_beta   90.00
_cell.angle_gamma   90.00
#
_symmetry.space_group_name_H-M   'P 1'
#
loop_
_entity.id
_entity.type
_entity.pdbx_description
1 polymer ?
#
loop_
_entity_poly.entity_id
_entity_poly.type
_entity_poly.pdbx_seq_one_letter_code
_entity_poly.pdbx_strand_id
1 'polypeptide(L)'
;MSEKCTGQCQSSPTNNDLNNNHIDSDDFGGKFVSTFKVPKMDCPSEERLIRLAIEGISTTIGLQFDIPSRLVKVFHDDNLDEITNKLQSLNLGASLESTSESCSKEAAKARKLDQSNKASEMSALRWLLLINGVMFLVEVVAGVIAQSAGLIADSLDMFADAAVYGLAIYAVGKTVSLKLRAAHISGLLQVILALGALSEVIRRFIYGSEPISSLMMIFGGVALIANVACLFLIYRNKEDGAHMKASWIFSANDVIANVGVILAGLLVTLTDSRYPDLVIGLIISLVVLNGARRILQLKY
;
A
#
# COMPACT_ATOMS: atom_id res chain seq x y z
N MET A 1 -1.97 -22.89 54.72
CA MET A 1 -2.96 -23.69 53.97
C MET A 1 -3.74 -22.72 53.09
N SER A 2 -3.96 -23.13 51.83
CA SER A 2 -4.54 -22.38 50.73
C SER A 2 -5.94 -21.83 51.04
N GLU A 3 -6.18 -20.55 50.75
CA GLU A 3 -7.52 -20.02 50.53
C GLU A 3 -7.76 -19.86 49.03
N LYS A 4 -8.82 -20.53 48.55
CA LYS A 4 -9.21 -20.67 47.16
C LYS A 4 -10.10 -19.49 46.75
N CYS A 5 -9.72 -18.80 45.67
CA CYS A 5 -10.66 -17.98 44.90
C CYS A 5 -11.78 -18.87 44.36
N THR A 6 -13.03 -18.53 44.69
CA THR A 6 -14.23 -19.14 44.12
C THR A 6 -14.79 -18.19 43.07
N GLY A 7 -14.56 -18.52 41.80
CA GLY A 7 -15.14 -17.82 40.66
C GLY A 7 -16.53 -18.35 40.33
N GLN A 8 -17.47 -17.45 40.06
CA GLN A 8 -18.67 -17.74 39.27
C GLN A 8 -18.98 -16.53 38.38
N CYS A 9 -18.63 -16.63 37.10
CA CYS A 9 -19.34 -15.90 36.04
C CYS A 9 -20.65 -16.65 35.80
N GLN A 10 -21.77 -16.07 36.21
CA GLN A 10 -23.10 -16.62 35.91
C GLN A 10 -23.47 -16.30 34.45
N SER A 11 -23.64 -17.34 33.65
CA SER A 11 -24.36 -17.31 32.39
C SER A 11 -25.82 -17.71 32.63
N SER A 12 -26.77 -16.84 32.28
CA SER A 12 -28.18 -17.22 32.18
C SER A 12 -28.44 -17.86 30.81
N PRO A 13 -29.13 -19.00 30.71
CA PRO A 13 -29.49 -19.61 29.44
C PRO A 13 -30.87 -19.12 28.98
N THR A 14 -30.99 -18.72 27.72
CA THR A 14 -32.28 -18.84 27.00
C THR A 14 -32.03 -19.52 25.66
N ASN A 15 -32.92 -20.46 25.39
CA ASN A 15 -32.83 -21.57 24.46
C ASN A 15 -33.06 -21.19 22.99
N ASN A 16 -32.57 -22.12 22.16
CA ASN A 16 -33.02 -22.47 20.80
C ASN A 16 -32.68 -21.48 19.66
N ASP A 17 -31.64 -21.81 18.90
CA ASP A 17 -31.87 -22.62 17.70
C ASP A 17 -30.59 -23.33 17.23
N LEU A 18 -30.75 -24.61 16.94
CA LEU A 18 -29.74 -25.53 16.43
C LEU A 18 -29.43 -25.16 14.98
N ASN A 19 -28.17 -24.84 14.69
CA ASN A 19 -27.55 -25.40 13.51
C ASN A 19 -26.05 -25.61 13.73
N ASN A 20 -25.69 -26.88 13.79
CA ASN A 20 -24.34 -27.39 13.90
C ASN A 20 -23.46 -26.83 12.77
N ASN A 21 -22.41 -26.12 13.15
CA ASN A 21 -21.10 -26.36 12.57
C ASN A 21 -20.09 -26.26 13.72
N HIS A 22 -19.51 -27.42 14.05
CA HIS A 22 -18.35 -27.59 14.90
C HIS A 22 -17.30 -26.54 14.52
N ILE A 23 -17.11 -25.54 15.39
CA ILE A 23 -15.86 -24.81 15.44
C ILE A 23 -15.12 -25.46 16.58
N ASP A 24 -14.21 -26.37 16.21
CA ASP A 24 -13.25 -26.94 17.12
C ASP A 24 -12.57 -25.80 17.88
N SER A 25 -12.49 -26.02 19.20
CA SER A 25 -11.81 -25.20 20.18
C SER A 25 -10.31 -25.18 19.86
N ASP A 26 -9.91 -24.32 18.92
CA ASP A 26 -8.52 -23.98 18.71
C ASP A 26 -8.10 -22.95 19.77
N ASP A 27 -7.34 -23.48 20.73
CA ASP A 27 -6.74 -22.90 21.93
C ASP A 27 -5.73 -21.78 21.61
N PHE A 28 -6.21 -20.58 21.26
CA PHE A 28 -5.33 -19.44 20.95
C PHE A 28 -5.78 -18.15 21.65
N GLY A 29 -5.64 -18.09 22.97
CA GLY A 29 -5.92 -16.91 23.80
C GLY A 29 -4.63 -16.24 24.31
N GLY A 30 -4.54 -14.91 24.18
CA GLY A 30 -3.71 -14.15 25.11
C GLY A 30 -4.50 -14.02 26.42
N LYS A 31 -3.99 -14.51 27.55
CA LYS A 31 -4.72 -14.49 28.84
C LYS A 31 -5.05 -13.07 29.31
N PHE A 32 -4.25 -12.08 28.95
CA PHE A 32 -4.35 -10.71 29.44
C PHE A 32 -4.47 -9.70 28.30
N VAL A 33 -5.14 -8.58 28.57
CA VAL A 33 -5.15 -7.38 27.74
C VAL A 33 -4.59 -6.23 28.56
N SER A 34 -3.54 -5.60 28.03
CA SER A 34 -2.92 -4.41 28.62
C SER A 34 -3.16 -3.20 27.75
N THR A 35 -3.69 -2.14 28.36
CA THR A 35 -3.92 -0.85 27.69
C THR A 35 -2.76 0.09 28.01
N PHE A 36 -2.11 0.59 26.98
CA PHE A 36 -1.02 1.55 27.06
C PHE A 36 -1.48 2.89 26.51
N LYS A 37 -1.21 3.97 27.24
CA LYS A 37 -1.28 5.32 26.71
C LYS A 37 0.03 5.62 25.99
N VAL A 38 -0.07 6.07 24.74
CA VAL A 38 1.09 6.43 23.92
C VAL A 38 0.92 7.87 23.43
N PRO A 39 1.33 8.88 24.21
CA PRO A 39 1.03 10.29 23.95
C PRO A 39 1.50 10.82 22.60
N LYS A 40 2.51 10.20 21.98
CA LYS A 40 3.05 10.59 20.66
C LYS A 40 2.54 9.73 19.50
N MET A 41 1.52 8.90 19.69
CA MET A 41 0.92 8.08 18.63
C MET A 41 -0.19 8.86 17.88
N ASP A 42 0.17 10.00 17.30
CA ASP A 42 -0.77 10.93 16.66
C ASP A 42 -0.91 10.72 15.15
N CYS A 43 -0.14 9.80 14.54
CA CYS A 43 -0.36 9.42 13.16
C CYS A 43 -0.15 7.91 12.88
N PRO A 44 -0.61 7.41 11.71
CA PRO A 44 -0.46 6.00 11.34
C PRO A 44 1.00 5.51 11.21
N SER A 45 1.97 6.43 11.13
CA SER A 45 3.39 6.09 11.07
C SER A 45 3.88 5.55 12.41
N GLU A 46 3.47 6.16 13.53
CA GLU A 46 3.84 5.73 14.88
C GLU A 46 3.10 4.45 15.27
N GLU A 47 1.83 4.31 14.86
CA GLU A 47 1.08 3.05 15.00
C GLU A 47 1.87 1.88 14.38
N ARG A 48 2.40 2.09 13.17
CA ARG A 48 3.17 1.08 12.46
C ARG A 48 4.52 0.78 13.11
N LEU A 49 5.20 1.78 13.66
CA LEU A 49 6.43 1.57 14.45
C LEU A 49 6.14 0.66 15.64
N ILE A 50 5.03 0.89 16.33
CA ILE A 50 4.58 0.05 17.45
C ILE A 50 4.29 -1.38 16.97
N ARG A 51 3.54 -1.53 15.88
CA ARG A 51 3.22 -2.85 15.30
C ARG A 51 4.48 -3.65 14.93
N LEU A 52 5.43 -3.02 14.25
CA LEU A 52 6.69 -3.67 13.84
C LEU A 52 7.56 -4.06 15.04
N ALA A 53 7.62 -3.22 16.07
CA ALA A 53 8.39 -3.51 17.27
C ALA A 53 7.83 -4.75 18.00
N ILE A 54 6.51 -4.82 18.13
CA ILE A 54 5.81 -5.89 18.84
C ILE A 54 5.72 -7.19 18.03
N GLU A 55 5.56 -7.13 16.69
CA GLU A 55 5.63 -8.33 15.83
C GLU A 55 6.96 -9.09 15.99
N GLY A 56 8.04 -8.39 16.37
CA GLY A 56 9.33 -9.01 16.66
C GLY A 56 9.47 -9.68 18.04
N ILE A 57 8.42 -9.73 18.87
CA ILE A 57 8.42 -10.42 20.19
C ILE A 57 7.80 -11.81 20.06
N SER A 58 6.61 -11.90 19.48
CA SER A 58 5.89 -13.16 19.30
C SER A 58 4.76 -13.00 18.28
N THR A 59 4.53 -14.04 17.49
CA THR A 59 3.41 -14.14 16.53
C THR A 59 2.04 -14.22 17.20
N THR A 60 1.97 -14.40 18.51
CA THR A 60 0.73 -14.59 19.27
C THR A 60 0.18 -13.29 19.88
N ILE A 61 0.80 -12.14 19.66
CA ILE A 61 0.36 -10.87 20.27
C ILE A 61 -0.66 -10.18 19.36
N GLY A 62 -1.84 -9.86 19.89
CA GLY A 62 -2.86 -9.05 19.20
C GLY A 62 -2.71 -7.58 19.54
N LEU A 63 -2.94 -6.68 18.58
CA LEU A 63 -2.88 -5.23 18.80
C LEU A 63 -4.16 -4.56 18.32
N GLN A 64 -4.68 -3.64 19.12
CA GLN A 64 -5.78 -2.74 18.75
C GLN A 64 -5.40 -1.31 19.09
N PHE A 65 -5.59 -0.40 18.15
CA PHE A 65 -5.20 0.99 18.26
C PHE A 65 -6.42 1.92 18.29
N ASP A 66 -6.38 2.91 19.17
CA ASP A 66 -7.30 4.05 19.21
C ASP A 66 -6.44 5.33 19.12
N ILE A 67 -6.23 5.80 17.89
CA ILE A 67 -5.41 6.98 17.58
C ILE A 67 -6.01 8.26 18.19
N PRO A 68 -7.32 8.54 18.08
CA PRO A 68 -7.94 9.70 18.72
C PRO A 68 -7.68 9.76 20.24
N SER A 69 -7.79 8.63 20.93
CA SER A 69 -7.58 8.55 22.39
C SER A 69 -6.11 8.32 22.78
N ARG A 70 -5.22 8.07 21.80
CA ARG A 70 -3.81 7.74 21.98
C ARG A 70 -3.58 6.48 22.84
N LEU A 71 -4.42 5.47 22.63
CA LEU A 71 -4.40 4.21 23.39
C LEU A 71 -4.05 3.03 22.49
N VAL A 72 -3.29 2.09 23.04
CA VAL A 72 -2.96 0.80 22.41
C VAL A 72 -3.36 -0.31 23.36
N LYS A 73 -4.23 -1.21 22.91
CA LYS A 73 -4.56 -2.45 23.62
C LYS A 73 -3.71 -3.57 23.06
N VAL A 74 -2.95 -4.20 23.92
CA VAL A 74 -2.06 -5.33 23.60
C VAL A 74 -2.64 -6.57 24.24
N PHE A 75 -2.98 -7.57 23.43
CA PHE A 75 -3.45 -8.88 23.88
C PHE A 75 -2.27 -9.84 23.95
N HIS A 76 -1.98 -10.34 25.14
CA HIS A 76 -0.73 -11.04 25.43
C HIS A 76 -0.90 -12.11 26.53
N ASP A 77 0.11 -12.95 26.72
CA ASP A 77 0.17 -13.93 27.81
C ASP A 77 1.06 -13.38 28.93
N ASP A 78 2.09 -14.09 29.38
CA ASP A 78 2.94 -13.68 30.51
C ASP A 78 4.17 -12.82 30.09
N ASN A 79 4.08 -12.07 28.99
CA ASN A 79 5.21 -11.30 28.41
C ASN A 79 5.05 -9.77 28.52
N LEU A 80 4.37 -9.29 29.56
CA LEU A 80 4.09 -7.86 29.77
C LEU A 80 5.37 -7.01 29.87
N ASP A 81 6.40 -7.50 30.56
CA ASP A 81 7.65 -6.75 30.78
C ASP A 81 8.41 -6.54 29.46
N GLU A 82 8.44 -7.54 28.60
CA GLU A 82 9.11 -7.47 27.30
C GLU A 82 8.38 -6.50 26.36
N ILE A 83 7.04 -6.56 26.33
CA ILE A 83 6.18 -5.64 25.58
C ILE A 83 6.40 -4.21 26.06
N THR A 84 6.39 -3.99 27.38
CA THR A 84 6.55 -2.67 27.98
C THR A 84 7.91 -2.07 27.66
N ASN A 85 9.00 -2.84 27.82
CA ASN A 85 10.36 -2.41 27.48
C ASN A 85 10.48 -2.02 26.01
N LYS A 86 9.85 -2.79 25.11
CA LYS A 86 9.91 -2.51 23.67
C LYS A 86 9.10 -1.27 23.30
N LEU A 87 7.90 -1.09 23.87
CA LEU A 87 7.11 0.13 23.68
C LEU A 87 7.82 1.37 24.22
N GLN A 88 8.52 1.26 25.36
CA GLN A 88 9.32 2.35 25.92
C GLN A 88 10.54 2.66 25.05
N SER A 89 11.18 1.64 24.47
CA SER A 89 12.33 1.83 23.58
C SER A 89 12.02 2.65 22.32
N LEU A 90 10.74 2.73 21.93
CA LEU A 90 10.29 3.55 20.81
C LEU A 90 10.29 5.06 21.12
N ASN A 91 10.52 5.48 22.37
CA ASN A 91 10.54 6.89 22.80
C ASN A 91 9.23 7.66 22.52
N LEU A 92 8.11 6.93 22.37
CA LEU A 92 6.76 7.47 22.14
C LEU A 92 6.03 7.83 23.45
N GLY A 93 6.67 7.62 24.60
CA GLY A 93 6.12 7.92 25.93
C GLY A 93 5.10 6.89 26.43
N ALA A 94 5.22 5.63 25.99
CA ALA A 94 4.29 4.57 26.36
C ALA A 94 4.26 4.34 27.88
N SER A 95 3.06 4.46 28.47
CA SER A 95 2.80 4.17 29.88
C SER A 95 1.64 3.18 30.01
N LEU A 96 1.82 2.14 30.83
CA LEU A 96 0.76 1.19 31.13
C LEU A 96 -0.35 1.88 31.94
N GLU A 97 -1.59 1.83 31.46
CA GLU A 97 -2.76 2.36 32.19
C GLU A 97 -3.47 1.24 32.96
N SER A 98 -3.67 0.07 32.36
CA SER A 98 -4.39 -1.03 33.00
C SER A 98 -4.09 -2.37 32.35
N THR A 99 -4.08 -3.44 33.15
CA THR A 99 -4.05 -4.83 32.69
C THR A 99 -5.28 -5.56 33.22
N SER A 100 -6.02 -6.24 32.35
CA SER A 100 -7.18 -7.07 32.73
C SER A 100 -7.10 -8.43 32.04
N GLU A 101 -7.78 -9.45 32.57
CA GLU A 101 -7.94 -10.72 31.86
C GLU A 101 -8.76 -10.49 30.58
N SER A 102 -8.29 -11.02 29.45
CA SER A 102 -9.02 -10.92 28.19
C SER A 102 -10.10 -11.98 28.15
N CYS A 103 -11.36 -11.63 27.85
CA CYS A 103 -12.29 -12.65 27.38
C CYS A 103 -11.79 -13.12 26.01
N SER A 104 -11.75 -14.44 25.79
CA SER A 104 -11.22 -15.04 24.55
C SER A 104 -11.90 -14.52 23.28
N LYS A 105 -13.13 -14.00 23.40
CA LYS A 105 -13.93 -13.45 22.30
C LYS A 105 -13.45 -12.07 21.82
N GLU A 106 -12.99 -11.17 22.70
CA GLU A 106 -12.51 -9.85 22.25
C GLU A 106 -11.14 -9.95 21.55
N ALA A 107 -10.22 -10.74 22.09
CA ALA A 107 -8.91 -11.00 21.47
C ALA A 107 -9.06 -11.68 20.09
N ALA A 108 -9.96 -12.67 19.99
CA ALA A 108 -10.27 -13.33 18.72
C ALA A 108 -10.92 -12.38 17.70
N LYS A 109 -11.77 -11.45 18.15
CA LYS A 109 -12.41 -10.44 17.28
C LYS A 109 -11.40 -9.41 16.77
N ALA A 110 -10.49 -8.93 17.64
CA ALA A 110 -9.44 -8.00 17.25
C ALA A 110 -8.45 -8.61 16.24
N ARG A 111 -8.05 -9.89 16.44
CA ARG A 111 -7.19 -10.61 15.47
C ARG A 111 -7.89 -10.89 14.15
N LYS A 112 -9.17 -11.27 14.15
CA LYS A 112 -9.95 -11.45 12.91
C LYS A 112 -10.07 -10.14 12.13
N LEU A 113 -10.21 -9.00 12.81
CA LEU A 113 -10.24 -7.69 12.18
C LEU A 113 -8.88 -7.35 11.54
N ASP A 114 -7.77 -7.52 12.28
CA ASP A 114 -6.41 -7.27 11.75
C ASP A 114 -6.09 -8.17 10.54
N GLN A 115 -6.46 -9.45 10.62
CA GLN A 115 -6.25 -10.41 9.54
C GLN A 115 -7.12 -10.10 8.31
N SER A 116 -8.37 -9.67 8.53
CA SER A 116 -9.27 -9.20 7.47
C SER A 116 -8.73 -7.94 6.79
N ASN A 117 -8.21 -6.97 7.55
CA ASN A 117 -7.65 -5.73 7.00
C ASN A 117 -6.38 -6.02 6.19
N LYS A 118 -5.45 -6.83 6.72
CA LYS A 118 -4.24 -7.28 5.99
C LYS A 118 -4.59 -8.03 4.70
N ALA A 119 -5.63 -8.88 4.72
CA ALA A 119 -6.10 -9.59 3.53
C ALA A 119 -6.72 -8.64 2.50
N SER A 120 -7.48 -7.63 2.95
CA SER A 120 -8.07 -6.58 2.11
C SER A 120 -7.00 -5.71 1.45
N GLU A 121 -5.98 -5.27 2.21
CA GLU A 121 -4.83 -4.52 1.71
C GLU A 121 -4.05 -5.31 0.66
N MET A 122 -3.75 -6.58 0.94
CA MET A 122 -3.06 -7.46 -0.01
C MET A 122 -3.88 -7.66 -1.29
N SER A 123 -5.20 -7.81 -1.17
CA SER A 123 -6.11 -7.91 -2.32
C SER A 123 -6.09 -6.62 -3.14
N ALA A 124 -6.11 -5.45 -2.50
CA ALA A 124 -6.04 -4.17 -3.19
C ALA A 124 -4.72 -4.02 -3.95
N LEU A 125 -3.58 -4.30 -3.32
CA LEU A 125 -2.25 -4.27 -3.97
C LEU A 125 -2.16 -5.21 -5.17
N ARG A 126 -2.79 -6.39 -5.10
CA ARG A 126 -2.83 -7.34 -6.23
C ARG A 126 -3.63 -6.79 -7.41
N TRP A 127 -4.77 -6.15 -7.15
CA TRP A 127 -5.56 -5.50 -8.19
C TRP A 127 -4.81 -4.31 -8.79
N LEU A 128 -4.17 -3.47 -7.98
CA LEU A 128 -3.34 -2.35 -8.46
C LEU A 128 -2.20 -2.84 -9.35
N LEU A 129 -1.49 -3.90 -8.94
CA LEU A 129 -0.45 -4.55 -9.72
C LEU A 129 -0.99 -5.05 -11.08
N LEU A 130 -2.14 -5.73 -11.06
CA LEU A 130 -2.73 -6.32 -12.26
C LEU A 130 -3.18 -5.25 -13.25
N ILE A 131 -3.90 -4.22 -12.77
CA ILE A 131 -4.41 -3.15 -13.62
C ILE A 131 -3.24 -2.40 -14.28
N ASN A 132 -2.25 -1.95 -13.50
CA ASN A 132 -1.07 -1.25 -14.01
C ASN A 132 -0.24 -2.13 -14.96
N GLY A 133 -0.03 -3.40 -14.61
CA GLY A 133 0.74 -4.32 -15.45
C GLY A 133 0.07 -4.62 -16.80
N VAL A 134 -1.26 -4.76 -16.83
CA VAL A 134 -2.03 -4.92 -18.07
C VAL A 134 -2.01 -3.63 -18.89
N MET A 135 -2.24 -2.48 -18.26
CA MET A 135 -2.23 -1.18 -18.93
C MET A 135 -0.87 -0.87 -19.55
N PHE A 136 0.24 -1.14 -18.85
CA PHE A 136 1.58 -1.03 -19.41
C PHE A 136 1.72 -1.75 -20.76
N LEU A 137 1.29 -3.01 -20.85
CA LEU A 137 1.40 -3.79 -22.08
C LEU A 137 0.51 -3.23 -23.19
N VAL A 138 -0.70 -2.80 -22.84
CA VAL A 138 -1.63 -2.19 -23.80
C VAL A 138 -1.07 -0.87 -24.34
N GLU A 139 -0.58 0.00 -23.47
CA GLU A 139 -0.14 1.35 -23.82
C GLU A 139 1.23 1.38 -24.46
N VAL A 140 2.16 0.49 -24.11
CA VAL A 140 3.45 0.44 -24.80
C VAL A 140 3.25 0.01 -26.25
N VAL A 141 2.36 -0.95 -26.50
CA VAL A 141 2.00 -1.39 -27.87
C VAL A 141 1.28 -0.27 -28.59
N ALA A 142 0.28 0.35 -27.94
CA ALA A 142 -0.45 1.48 -28.52
C ALA A 142 0.46 2.67 -28.83
N GLY A 143 1.39 3.02 -27.95
CA GLY A 143 2.31 4.15 -28.10
C GLY A 143 3.31 3.94 -29.24
N VAL A 144 3.78 2.71 -29.43
CA VAL A 144 4.62 2.36 -30.59
C VAL A 144 3.83 2.49 -31.89
N ILE A 145 2.62 1.91 -31.96
CA ILE A 145 1.75 1.98 -33.16
C ILE A 145 1.33 3.41 -33.45
N ALA A 146 0.92 4.15 -32.41
CA ALA A 146 0.47 5.53 -32.49
C ALA A 146 1.62 6.51 -32.70
N GLN A 147 2.88 6.06 -32.67
CA GLN A 147 4.04 6.94 -32.66
C GLN A 147 3.89 8.10 -31.65
N SER A 148 3.41 7.81 -30.44
CA SER A 148 3.23 8.80 -29.38
C SER A 148 4.29 8.62 -28.28
N ALA A 149 5.05 9.68 -28.03
CA ALA A 149 5.98 9.75 -26.91
C ALA A 149 5.24 9.84 -25.57
N GLY A 150 4.08 10.51 -25.53
CA GLY A 150 3.21 10.58 -24.37
C GLY A 150 2.75 9.20 -23.91
N LEU A 151 2.15 8.39 -24.79
CA LEU A 151 1.70 7.04 -24.48
C LEU A 151 2.84 6.11 -24.06
N ILE A 152 4.01 6.21 -24.71
CA ILE A 152 5.18 5.41 -24.30
C ILE A 152 5.62 5.80 -22.89
N ALA A 153 5.72 7.09 -22.59
CA ALA A 153 6.11 7.55 -21.26
C ALA A 153 5.10 7.13 -20.18
N ASP A 154 3.81 7.26 -20.46
CA ASP A 154 2.70 6.85 -19.58
C ASP A 154 2.74 5.35 -19.27
N SER A 155 2.94 4.52 -20.30
CA SER A 155 3.09 3.07 -20.11
C SER A 155 4.24 2.70 -19.17
N LEU A 156 5.35 3.44 -19.23
CA LEU A 156 6.52 3.19 -18.40
C LEU A 156 6.31 3.64 -16.95
N ASP A 157 5.45 4.65 -16.72
CA ASP A 157 5.00 5.02 -15.38
C ASP A 157 4.12 3.91 -14.78
N MET A 158 3.15 3.40 -15.55
CA MET A 158 2.33 2.23 -15.15
C MET A 158 3.20 1.02 -14.80
N PHE A 159 4.26 0.76 -15.56
CA PHE A 159 5.22 -0.29 -15.23
C PHE A 159 5.97 0.01 -13.91
N ALA A 160 6.38 1.27 -13.71
CA ALA A 160 7.04 1.68 -12.48
C ALA A 160 6.13 1.43 -11.25
N ASP A 161 4.86 1.82 -11.35
CA ASP A 161 3.85 1.60 -10.34
C ASP A 161 3.59 0.11 -10.07
N ALA A 162 3.41 -0.69 -11.13
CA ALA A 162 3.31 -2.14 -11.03
C ALA A 162 4.51 -2.76 -10.31
N ALA A 163 5.73 -2.33 -10.62
CA ALA A 163 6.94 -2.82 -9.97
C ALA A 163 6.97 -2.46 -8.46
N VAL A 164 6.48 -1.28 -8.09
CA VAL A 164 6.35 -0.86 -6.68
C VAL A 164 5.31 -1.70 -5.94
N TYR A 165 4.13 -1.94 -6.52
CA TYR A 165 3.11 -2.81 -5.92
C TYR A 165 3.59 -4.26 -5.81
N GLY A 166 4.27 -4.78 -6.83
CA GLY A 166 4.86 -6.12 -6.82
C GLY A 166 5.93 -6.27 -5.74
N LEU A 167 6.77 -5.25 -5.56
CA LEU A 167 7.75 -5.19 -4.48
C LEU A 167 7.08 -5.16 -3.10
N ALA A 168 6.00 -4.38 -2.94
CA ALA A 168 5.24 -4.30 -1.70
C ALA A 168 4.68 -5.68 -1.30
N ILE A 169 4.13 -6.44 -2.26
CA ILE A 169 3.65 -7.81 -2.06
C ILE A 169 4.82 -8.75 -1.72
N TYR A 170 5.90 -8.72 -2.51
CA TYR A 170 7.07 -9.58 -2.31
C TYR A 170 7.76 -9.34 -0.94
N ALA A 171 7.71 -8.11 -0.45
CA ALA A 171 8.31 -7.70 0.81
C ALA A 171 7.57 -8.26 2.05
N VAL A 172 6.35 -8.78 1.92
CA VAL A 172 5.60 -9.32 3.07
C VAL A 172 6.27 -10.60 3.57
N GLY A 173 6.62 -10.62 4.86
CA GLY A 173 7.29 -11.76 5.51
C GLY A 173 8.78 -11.96 5.17
N LYS A 174 9.42 -11.04 4.43
CA LYS A 174 10.87 -11.11 4.10
C LYS A 174 11.73 -10.27 5.06
N THR A 175 13.03 -10.58 5.12
CA THR A 175 14.03 -9.81 5.88
C THR A 175 14.30 -8.45 5.23
N VAL A 176 14.70 -7.45 6.02
CA VAL A 176 14.95 -6.07 5.55
C VAL A 176 15.98 -6.02 4.41
N SER A 177 17.06 -6.82 4.50
CA SER A 177 18.10 -6.89 3.47
C SER A 177 17.58 -7.37 2.10
N LEU A 178 16.67 -8.36 2.08
CA LEU A 178 16.08 -8.85 0.84
C LEU A 178 15.13 -7.83 0.20
N LYS A 179 14.39 -7.08 1.03
CA LYS A 179 13.51 -5.98 0.58
C LYS A 179 14.32 -4.86 -0.07
N LEU A 180 15.44 -4.48 0.55
CA LEU A 180 16.33 -3.44 0.04
C LEU A 180 16.93 -3.82 -1.31
N ARG A 181 17.42 -5.07 -1.45
CA ARG A 181 17.97 -5.55 -2.72
C ARG A 181 16.92 -5.54 -3.83
N ALA A 182 15.70 -5.99 -3.54
CA ALA A 182 14.61 -5.97 -4.50
C ALA A 182 14.17 -4.53 -4.87
N ALA A 183 14.15 -3.61 -3.90
CA ALA A 183 13.88 -2.19 -4.14
C ALA A 183 14.93 -1.53 -5.05
N HIS A 184 16.21 -1.79 -4.80
CA HIS A 184 17.30 -1.28 -5.63
C HIS A 184 17.25 -1.81 -7.07
N ILE A 185 16.95 -3.10 -7.25
CA ILE A 185 16.80 -3.69 -8.59
C ILE A 185 15.63 -3.04 -9.33
N SER A 186 14.48 -2.86 -8.65
CA SER A 186 13.30 -2.19 -9.20
C SER A 186 13.61 -0.74 -9.60
N GLY A 187 14.24 0.03 -8.70
CA GLY A 187 14.64 1.42 -8.99
C GLY A 187 15.64 1.53 -10.15
N LEU A 188 16.59 0.60 -10.26
CA LEU A 188 17.53 0.57 -11.38
C LEU A 188 16.83 0.30 -12.71
N LEU A 189 15.89 -0.66 -12.72
CA LEU A 189 15.09 -0.98 -13.91
C LEU A 189 14.26 0.23 -14.34
N GLN A 190 13.61 0.92 -13.40
CA GLN A 190 12.85 2.14 -13.67
C GLN A 190 13.72 3.26 -14.24
N VAL A 191 14.95 3.45 -13.73
CA VAL A 191 15.90 4.42 -14.33
C VAL A 191 16.21 4.07 -15.78
N ILE A 192 16.48 2.80 -16.09
CA ILE A 192 16.76 2.36 -17.46
C ILE A 192 15.56 2.66 -18.36
N LEU A 193 14.35 2.35 -17.92
CA LEU A 193 13.12 2.61 -18.67
C LEU A 193 12.86 4.09 -18.87
N ALA A 194 12.99 4.92 -17.83
CA ALA A 194 12.80 6.37 -17.93
C ALA A 194 13.84 7.03 -18.87
N LEU A 195 15.09 6.56 -18.86
CA LEU A 195 16.10 7.00 -19.82
C LEU A 195 15.78 6.52 -21.24
N GLY A 196 15.20 5.33 -21.40
CA GLY A 196 14.68 4.84 -22.67
C GLY A 196 13.57 5.73 -23.23
N ALA A 197 12.60 6.10 -22.38
CA ALA A 197 11.52 7.04 -22.72
C ALA A 197 12.07 8.40 -23.15
N LEU A 198 13.01 8.95 -22.37
CA LEU A 198 13.62 10.23 -22.65
C LEU A 198 14.44 10.20 -23.95
N SER A 199 15.16 9.11 -24.19
CA SER A 199 15.87 8.87 -25.46
C SER A 199 14.90 8.84 -26.63
N GLU A 200 13.74 8.21 -26.47
CA GLU A 200 12.70 8.15 -27.49
C GLU A 200 12.08 9.53 -27.78
N VAL A 201 11.82 10.34 -26.74
CA VAL A 201 11.41 11.75 -26.89
C VAL A 201 12.45 12.53 -27.69
N ILE A 202 13.73 12.42 -27.33
CA ILE A 202 14.84 13.11 -28.03
C ILE A 202 14.94 12.65 -29.49
N ARG A 203 14.86 11.32 -29.72
CA ARG A 203 14.90 10.74 -31.05
C ARG A 203 13.77 11.28 -31.93
N ARG A 204 12.54 11.32 -31.42
CA ARG A 204 11.37 11.84 -32.14
C ARG A 204 11.41 13.35 -32.31
N PHE A 205 12.05 14.08 -31.40
CA PHE A 205 12.30 15.51 -31.54
C PHE A 205 13.22 15.78 -32.74
N ILE A 206 14.30 15.02 -32.88
CA ILE A 206 15.30 15.18 -33.96
C ILE A 206 14.81 14.61 -35.30
N TYR A 207 14.35 13.35 -35.32
CA TYR A 207 14.03 12.61 -36.55
C TYR A 207 12.59 12.74 -37.01
N GLY A 208 11.69 13.29 -36.19
CA GLY A 208 10.26 13.33 -36.50
C GLY A 208 9.48 12.15 -35.93
N SER A 209 8.17 12.38 -35.82
CA SER A 209 7.14 11.38 -35.53
C SER A 209 5.79 11.92 -35.98
N GLU A 210 4.88 11.03 -36.36
CA GLU A 210 3.50 11.37 -36.71
C GLU A 210 2.55 10.77 -35.67
N PRO A 211 2.41 11.42 -34.50
CA PRO A 211 1.57 10.90 -33.43
C PRO A 211 0.11 10.81 -33.87
N ILE A 212 -0.47 9.61 -33.78
CA ILE A 212 -1.85 9.34 -34.16
C ILE A 212 -2.78 9.78 -33.02
N SER A 213 -3.31 11.00 -33.13
CA SER A 213 -4.18 11.62 -32.11
C SER A 213 -5.35 10.77 -31.64
N SER A 214 -6.00 10.04 -32.55
CA SER A 214 -7.15 9.20 -32.19
C SER A 214 -6.76 8.08 -31.24
N LEU A 215 -5.62 7.43 -31.46
CA LEU A 215 -5.10 6.40 -30.58
C LEU A 215 -4.65 6.99 -29.25
N MET A 216 -4.01 8.17 -29.24
CA MET A 216 -3.66 8.88 -28.00
C MET A 216 -4.88 9.12 -27.11
N MET A 217 -5.97 9.66 -27.69
CA MET A 217 -7.18 9.95 -26.92
C MET A 217 -7.90 8.69 -26.47
N ILE A 218 -7.96 7.65 -27.30
CA ILE A 218 -8.61 6.36 -26.95
C ILE A 218 -7.84 5.69 -25.81
N PHE A 219 -6.54 5.46 -25.98
CA PHE A 219 -5.76 4.73 -24.99
C PHE A 219 -5.50 5.55 -23.72
N GLY A 220 -5.24 6.86 -23.83
CA GLY A 220 -5.20 7.74 -22.67
C GLY A 220 -6.54 7.80 -21.93
N GLY A 221 -7.67 7.70 -22.64
CA GLY A 221 -9.00 7.58 -22.04
C GLY A 221 -9.22 6.26 -21.29
N VAL A 222 -8.78 5.14 -21.87
CA VAL A 222 -8.82 3.83 -21.21
C VAL A 222 -7.94 3.81 -19.96
N ALA A 223 -6.73 4.36 -20.06
CA ALA A 223 -5.80 4.50 -18.94
C ALA A 223 -6.40 5.38 -17.84
N LEU A 224 -7.03 6.50 -18.20
CA LEU A 224 -7.70 7.38 -17.24
C LEU A 224 -8.78 6.63 -16.46
N ILE A 225 -9.61 5.82 -17.13
CA ILE A 225 -10.63 4.99 -16.47
C ILE A 225 -9.97 3.98 -15.53
N ALA A 226 -8.88 3.32 -15.97
CA ALA A 226 -8.14 2.37 -15.16
C ALA A 226 -7.56 3.01 -13.89
N ASN A 227 -6.94 4.18 -14.01
CA ASN A 227 -6.35 4.89 -12.86
C ASN A 227 -7.39 5.48 -11.92
N VAL A 228 -8.54 5.94 -12.43
CA VAL A 228 -9.66 6.31 -11.57
C VAL A 228 -10.21 5.10 -10.80
N ALA A 229 -10.26 3.93 -11.43
CA ALA A 229 -10.63 2.68 -10.74
C ALA A 229 -9.62 2.29 -9.65
N CYS A 230 -8.32 2.44 -9.91
CA CYS A 230 -7.25 2.28 -8.92
C CYS A 230 -7.45 3.26 -7.73
N LEU A 231 -7.71 4.53 -8.02
CA LEU A 231 -7.94 5.56 -7.00
C LEU A 231 -9.17 5.23 -6.13
N PHE A 232 -10.25 4.73 -6.74
CA PHE A 232 -11.44 4.30 -6.01
C PHE A 232 -11.17 3.08 -5.12
N LEU A 233 -10.36 2.13 -5.60
CA LEU A 233 -9.95 0.95 -4.81
C LEU A 233 -9.13 1.36 -3.59
N ILE A 234 -8.19 2.29 -3.75
CA ILE A 234 -7.39 2.87 -2.66
C ILE A 234 -8.28 3.64 -1.69
N TYR A 235 -9.26 4.41 -2.20
CA TYR A 235 -10.20 5.16 -1.37
C TYR A 235 -11.00 4.26 -0.43
N ARG A 236 -11.46 3.10 -0.94
CA ARG A 236 -12.27 2.18 -0.15
C ARG A 236 -11.49 1.50 0.98
N ASN A 237 -10.16 1.52 0.89
CA ASN A 237 -9.23 0.90 1.83
C ASN A 237 -8.41 1.96 2.62
N LYS A 238 -8.85 3.23 2.65
CA LYS A 238 -8.09 4.38 3.16
C LYS A 238 -7.75 4.35 4.66
N GLU A 239 -8.44 3.54 5.46
CA GLU A 239 -8.28 3.57 6.93
C GLU A 239 -7.02 2.86 7.44
N ASP A 240 -6.27 2.13 6.60
CA ASP A 240 -5.25 1.17 7.05
C ASP A 240 -3.77 1.57 6.80
N GLY A 241 -3.42 2.86 6.71
CA GLY A 241 -2.04 3.32 7.00
C GLY A 241 -1.29 4.16 5.96
N ALA A 242 -0.07 4.56 6.32
CA ALA A 242 0.74 5.55 5.58
C ALA A 242 1.13 5.15 4.14
N HIS A 243 1.19 3.85 3.86
CA HIS A 243 1.45 3.33 2.50
C HIS A 243 0.32 3.66 1.52
N MET A 244 -0.93 3.69 1.99
CA MET A 244 -2.10 4.04 1.16
C MET A 244 -2.09 5.52 0.75
N LYS A 245 -1.54 6.42 1.58
CA LYS A 245 -1.35 7.83 1.21
C LYS A 245 -0.35 7.99 0.07
N ALA A 246 0.74 7.22 0.08
CA ALA A 246 1.72 7.24 -1.00
C ALA A 246 1.10 6.73 -2.31
N SER A 247 0.40 5.59 -2.27
CA SER A 247 -0.31 5.04 -3.43
C SER A 247 -1.39 5.98 -3.98
N TRP A 248 -2.08 6.75 -3.12
CA TRP A 248 -3.01 7.79 -3.56
C TRP A 248 -2.32 8.90 -4.37
N ILE A 249 -1.14 9.34 -3.94
CA ILE A 249 -0.39 10.40 -4.64
C ILE A 249 0.11 9.90 -6.01
N PHE A 250 0.63 8.66 -6.07
CA PHE A 250 1.04 8.05 -7.34
C PHE A 250 -0.14 7.93 -8.30
N SER A 251 -1.23 7.30 -7.87
CA SER A 251 -2.44 7.15 -8.71
C SER A 251 -3.07 8.48 -9.14
N ALA A 252 -2.93 9.55 -8.34
CA ALA A 252 -3.37 10.88 -8.72
C ALA A 252 -2.47 11.53 -9.78
N ASN A 253 -1.15 11.28 -9.75
CA ASN A 253 -0.24 11.74 -10.79
C ASN A 253 -0.55 11.06 -12.13
N ASP A 254 -0.87 9.76 -12.12
CA ASP A 254 -1.20 9.05 -13.35
C ASP A 254 -2.49 9.60 -13.98
N VAL A 255 -3.49 9.96 -13.17
CA VAL A 255 -4.69 10.65 -13.67
C VAL A 255 -4.32 11.97 -14.38
N ILE A 256 -3.37 12.74 -13.83
CA ILE A 256 -2.90 13.98 -14.45
C ILE A 256 -2.13 13.70 -15.74
N ALA A 257 -1.28 12.65 -15.75
CA ALA A 257 -0.53 12.22 -16.92
C ALA A 257 -1.47 11.82 -18.06
N ASN A 258 -2.47 10.99 -17.80
CA ASN A 258 -3.44 10.52 -18.78
C ASN A 258 -4.27 11.67 -19.35
N VAL A 259 -4.71 12.60 -18.50
CA VAL A 259 -5.37 13.84 -18.95
C VAL A 259 -4.43 14.63 -19.86
N GLY A 260 -3.15 14.74 -19.49
CA GLY A 260 -2.11 15.34 -20.31
C GLY A 260 -1.99 14.68 -21.68
N VAL A 261 -1.98 13.35 -21.76
CA VAL A 261 -1.90 12.59 -23.02
C VAL A 261 -3.14 12.81 -23.89
N ILE A 262 -4.33 12.82 -23.30
CA ILE A 262 -5.59 13.11 -24.03
C ILE A 262 -5.57 14.54 -24.59
N LEU A 263 -5.16 15.52 -23.77
CA LEU A 263 -5.04 16.91 -24.20
C LEU A 263 -3.96 17.09 -25.28
N ALA A 264 -2.84 16.39 -25.18
CA ALA A 264 -1.83 16.37 -26.24
C ALA A 264 -2.41 15.79 -27.53
N GLY A 265 -3.15 14.68 -27.46
CA GLY A 265 -3.81 14.08 -28.63
C GLY A 265 -4.76 15.07 -29.32
N LEU A 266 -5.57 15.78 -28.54
CA LEU A 266 -6.45 16.84 -29.04
C LEU A 266 -5.66 17.98 -29.70
N LEU A 267 -4.61 18.47 -29.03
CA LEU A 267 -3.76 19.55 -29.56
C LEU A 267 -3.00 19.14 -30.82
N VAL A 268 -2.55 17.88 -30.92
CA VAL A 268 -1.92 17.36 -32.15
C VAL A 268 -2.91 17.45 -33.31
N THR A 269 -4.20 17.11 -33.13
CA THR A 269 -5.22 17.24 -34.18
C THR A 269 -5.51 18.70 -34.55
N LEU A 270 -5.51 19.60 -33.56
CA LEU A 270 -5.83 21.01 -33.80
C LEU A 270 -4.66 21.79 -34.44
N THR A 271 -3.43 21.36 -34.19
CA THR A 271 -2.21 22.09 -34.60
C THR A 271 -1.45 21.41 -35.72
N ASP A 272 -1.84 20.19 -36.12
CA ASP A 272 -1.09 19.30 -37.01
C ASP A 272 0.40 19.20 -36.64
N SER A 273 0.67 19.27 -35.33
CA SER A 273 2.03 19.36 -34.79
C SER A 273 2.28 18.25 -33.80
N ARG A 274 3.48 17.66 -33.86
CA ARG A 274 3.95 16.63 -32.92
C ARG A 274 4.40 17.18 -31.56
N TYR A 275 4.62 18.49 -31.45
CA TYR A 275 5.20 19.09 -30.24
C TYR A 275 4.37 18.89 -28.96
N PRO A 276 3.01 18.95 -28.97
CA PRO A 276 2.23 18.69 -27.78
C PRO A 276 2.49 17.30 -27.17
N ASP A 277 2.56 16.26 -28.01
CA ASP A 277 2.90 14.89 -27.60
C ASP A 277 4.31 14.79 -27.01
N LEU A 278 5.31 15.41 -27.66
CA LEU A 278 6.70 15.39 -27.18
C LEU A 278 6.86 16.11 -25.84
N VAL A 279 6.16 17.23 -25.64
CA VAL A 279 6.20 17.99 -24.38
C VAL A 279 5.59 17.17 -23.25
N ILE A 280 4.43 16.56 -23.46
CA ILE A 280 3.80 15.70 -22.45
C ILE A 280 4.66 14.46 -22.18
N GLY A 281 5.16 13.78 -23.21
CA GLY A 281 6.07 12.65 -23.06
C GLY A 281 7.34 13.00 -22.29
N LEU A 282 7.90 14.20 -22.51
CA LEU A 282 9.04 14.71 -21.74
C LEU A 282 8.68 14.90 -20.26
N ILE A 283 7.54 15.55 -19.97
CA ILE A 283 7.09 15.81 -18.59
C ILE A 283 6.91 14.50 -17.84
N ILE A 284 6.16 13.54 -18.42
CA ILE A 284 5.92 12.24 -17.79
C ILE A 284 7.24 11.51 -17.56
N SER A 285 8.11 11.43 -18.57
CA SER A 285 9.43 10.77 -18.44
C SER A 285 10.28 11.35 -17.30
N LEU A 286 10.24 12.67 -17.08
CA LEU A 286 10.94 13.32 -15.97
C LEU A 286 10.32 13.02 -14.60
N VAL A 287 8.99 12.88 -14.52
CA VAL A 287 8.28 12.45 -13.31
C VAL A 287 8.71 11.02 -12.94
N VAL A 288 8.68 10.08 -13.89
CA VAL A 288 9.12 8.69 -13.69
C VAL A 288 10.58 8.63 -13.23
N LEU A 289 11.46 9.39 -13.89
CA LEU A 289 12.88 9.44 -13.53
C LEU A 289 13.11 9.95 -12.10
N ASN A 290 12.35 10.95 -11.68
CA ASN A 290 12.41 11.47 -10.30
C ASN A 290 11.89 10.45 -9.28
N GLY A 291 10.82 9.72 -9.61
CA GLY A 291 10.32 8.60 -8.80
C GLY A 291 11.39 7.52 -8.62
N ALA A 292 12.01 7.09 -9.70
CA ALA A 292 13.08 6.07 -9.69
C ALA A 292 14.30 6.52 -8.86
N ARG A 293 14.72 7.78 -9.02
CA ARG A 293 15.80 8.38 -8.20
C ARG A 293 15.47 8.34 -6.71
N ARG A 294 14.23 8.67 -6.34
CA ARG A 294 13.79 8.64 -4.94
C ARG A 294 13.85 7.23 -4.36
N ILE A 295 13.50 6.20 -5.14
CA ILE A 295 13.62 4.78 -4.73
C ILE A 295 15.08 4.39 -4.53
N LEU A 296 15.99 4.77 -5.43
CA LEU A 296 17.42 4.49 -5.31
C LEU A 296 18.10 5.25 -4.16
N GLN A 297 17.53 6.38 -3.73
CA GLN A 297 18.03 7.16 -2.59
C GLN A 297 17.58 6.61 -1.24
N LEU A 298 16.73 5.57 -1.21
CA LEU A 298 16.36 4.89 0.02
C LEU A 298 17.59 4.22 0.63
N LYS A 299 18.32 4.96 1.47
CA LYS A 299 19.36 4.45 2.35
C LYS A 299 18.72 4.05 3.68
N TYR A 300 18.91 2.79 4.06
CA TYR A 300 18.78 2.33 5.43
C TYR A 300 20.02 1.55 5.79
#